data_AF-A0A8I7B0H0-F1
#
_entry.id   AF-A0A8I7B0H0-F1
#
_cell.length_a   1.000
_cell.length_b   1.000
_cell.length_c   1.000
_cell.angle_alpha   90.00
_cell.angle_beta   90.00
_cell.angle_gamma   90.00
#
_symmetry.space_group_name_H-M   'P 1'
#
loop_
_entity.id
_entity.type
_entity.pdbx_description
1 polymer ?
#
loop_
_entity_poly.entity_id
_entity_poly.type
_entity_poly.pdbx_seq_one_letter_code
_entity_poly.pdbx_strand_id
1 'polypeptide(L)'
;MKYIYRHFKRWRHSRPNTMASASTFSHCFRVIKDEEKFKAQYAGLKLRGRKQAVEEVGDGEKARPWGKTNSKKEDKRDATSIALIATVEGMITKKDSREEKRRQEKQEQINAFLELQRRRLDVEAEKQARMLEMEAEKQAKMLEIEAVNAKTKAKEVALANMMTGVEIMKVDLNTVSQRKRPWFEKMQVNMLNFDNE
;
A
#
# COMPACT_ATOMS: atom_id res chain seq x y z
N MET A 1 -14.76 13.81 -47.24
CA MET A 1 -14.40 13.27 -45.90
C MET A 1 -15.21 12.05 -45.45
N LYS A 2 -16.49 11.87 -45.83
CA LYS A 2 -17.28 10.68 -45.44
C LYS A 2 -16.74 9.34 -45.96
N TYR A 3 -16.09 9.33 -47.13
CA TYR A 3 -15.54 8.11 -47.74
C TYR A 3 -14.32 7.53 -47.00
N ILE A 4 -13.38 8.41 -46.61
CA ILE A 4 -12.19 8.05 -45.85
C ILE A 4 -12.58 7.43 -44.51
N TYR A 5 -13.54 8.05 -43.81
CA TYR A 5 -14.04 7.53 -42.53
C TYR A 5 -14.71 6.16 -42.66
N ARG A 6 -15.42 5.90 -43.77
CA ARG A 6 -16.14 4.64 -44.01
C ARG A 6 -15.17 3.49 -44.35
N HIS A 7 -14.13 3.75 -45.15
CA HIS A 7 -13.07 2.77 -45.42
C HIS A 7 -12.21 2.47 -44.20
N PHE A 8 -11.87 3.50 -43.41
CA PHE A 8 -11.12 3.31 -42.16
C PHE A 8 -11.92 2.49 -41.13
N LYS A 9 -13.24 2.72 -41.02
CA LYS A 9 -14.12 1.91 -40.14
C LYS A 9 -14.21 0.45 -40.60
N ARG A 10 -14.37 0.21 -41.92
CA ARG A 10 -14.50 -1.14 -42.48
C ARG A 10 -13.21 -1.95 -42.34
N TRP A 11 -12.05 -1.29 -42.46
CA TRP A 11 -10.75 -1.94 -42.28
C TRP A 11 -10.46 -2.28 -40.81
N ARG A 12 -10.93 -1.45 -39.86
CA ARG A 12 -10.77 -1.67 -38.40
C ARG A 12 -11.54 -2.88 -37.85
N HIS A 13 -12.58 -3.37 -38.55
CA HIS A 13 -13.42 -4.47 -38.10
C HIS A 13 -13.00 -5.85 -38.63
N SER A 14 -11.96 -5.93 -39.49
CA SER A 14 -11.53 -7.19 -40.14
C SER A 14 -10.15 -7.71 -39.68
N ARG A 15 -9.57 -7.21 -38.58
CA ARG A 15 -8.33 -7.80 -38.02
C ARG A 15 -8.42 -8.01 -36.50
N PRO A 16 -8.02 -9.17 -35.97
CA PRO A 16 -7.94 -9.39 -34.54
C PRO A 16 -6.72 -8.68 -33.94
N ASN A 17 -6.90 -8.22 -32.71
CA ASN A 17 -5.93 -7.58 -31.80
C ASN A 17 -4.45 -7.80 -32.14
N THR A 18 -3.79 -6.76 -32.65
CA THR A 18 -2.37 -6.48 -32.37
C THR A 18 -2.14 -4.98 -32.50
N MET A 19 -1.38 -4.43 -31.56
CA MET A 19 -1.05 -3.01 -31.41
C MET A 19 -0.53 -2.43 -32.73
N ALA A 20 -1.12 -1.34 -33.21
CA ALA A 20 -0.62 -0.60 -34.35
C ALA A 20 -0.45 0.87 -33.98
N SER A 21 0.75 1.16 -33.47
CA SER A 21 1.37 2.49 -33.40
C SER A 21 1.50 3.11 -34.80
N ALA A 22 1.58 4.44 -34.84
CA ALA A 22 1.89 5.43 -35.90
C ALA A 22 2.09 5.08 -37.41
N SER A 23 2.32 3.83 -37.82
CA SER A 23 2.60 3.40 -39.20
C SER A 23 1.36 3.16 -40.08
N THR A 24 0.15 3.46 -39.61
CA THR A 24 -1.09 3.14 -40.34
C THR A 24 -1.55 4.26 -41.28
N PHE A 25 -1.22 5.53 -41.04
CA PHE A 25 -1.70 6.63 -41.89
C PHE A 25 -1.02 6.65 -43.27
N SER A 26 0.30 6.43 -43.32
CA SER A 26 1.08 6.30 -44.56
C SER A 26 0.57 5.14 -45.43
N HIS A 27 0.34 3.99 -44.82
CA HIS A 27 -0.15 2.81 -45.52
C HIS A 27 -1.58 3.01 -46.05
N CYS A 28 -2.48 3.58 -45.25
CA CYS A 28 -3.85 3.87 -45.70
C CYS A 28 -3.90 4.92 -46.83
N PHE A 29 -3.04 5.94 -46.79
CA PHE A 29 -2.98 6.94 -47.86
C PHE A 29 -2.48 6.35 -49.18
N ARG A 30 -1.48 5.45 -49.14
CA ARG A 30 -0.98 4.74 -50.33
C ARG A 30 -2.05 3.90 -51.03
N VAL A 31 -2.99 3.32 -50.28
CA VAL A 31 -4.06 2.47 -50.81
C VAL A 31 -5.21 3.29 -51.40
N ILE A 32 -5.53 4.45 -50.80
CA ILE A 32 -6.71 5.24 -51.18
C ILE A 32 -6.41 6.27 -52.27
N LYS A 33 -5.15 6.75 -52.37
CA LYS A 33 -4.78 7.83 -53.32
C LYS A 33 -5.05 7.49 -54.79
N ASP A 34 -5.00 6.20 -55.16
CA ASP A 34 -5.13 5.75 -56.53
C ASP A 34 -6.54 5.35 -56.95
N GLU A 35 -7.47 5.30 -56.00
CA GLU A 35 -8.87 4.94 -56.24
C GLU A 35 -9.59 6.06 -57.00
N GLU A 36 -10.22 5.74 -58.14
CA GLU A 36 -10.87 6.73 -59.03
C GLU A 36 -11.92 7.58 -58.31
N LYS A 37 -12.68 6.98 -57.38
CA LYS A 37 -13.69 7.69 -56.59
C LYS A 37 -13.07 8.72 -55.65
N PHE A 38 -11.88 8.44 -55.12
CA PHE A 38 -11.11 9.39 -54.32
C PHE A 38 -10.50 10.48 -55.20
N LYS A 39 -9.91 10.13 -56.35
CA LYS A 39 -9.39 11.10 -57.33
C LYS A 39 -10.48 12.05 -57.83
N ALA A 40 -11.67 11.55 -58.16
CA ALA A 40 -12.80 12.37 -58.60
C ALA A 40 -13.32 13.29 -57.48
N GLN A 41 -13.42 12.80 -56.24
CA GLN A 41 -13.80 13.65 -55.10
C GLN A 41 -12.73 14.70 -54.78
N TYR A 42 -11.45 14.34 -54.85
CA TYR A 42 -10.34 15.25 -54.61
C TYR A 42 -10.22 16.31 -55.72
N ALA A 43 -10.40 15.92 -56.99
CA ALA A 43 -10.47 16.82 -58.13
C ALA A 43 -11.69 17.76 -58.03
N GLY A 44 -12.86 17.24 -57.66
CA GLY A 44 -14.06 18.05 -57.41
C GLY A 44 -13.88 19.03 -56.24
N LEU A 45 -13.10 18.67 -55.22
CA LEU A 45 -12.74 19.55 -54.10
C LEU A 45 -11.77 20.66 -54.56
N LYS A 46 -10.77 20.31 -55.39
CA LYS A 46 -9.86 21.29 -56.03
C LYS A 46 -10.60 22.25 -56.97
N LEU A 47 -11.60 21.76 -57.70
CA LEU A 47 -12.44 22.57 -58.58
C LEU A 47 -13.41 23.46 -57.80
N ARG A 48 -14.03 22.98 -56.71
CA ARG A 48 -14.87 23.81 -55.83
C ARG A 48 -14.07 24.85 -55.03
N GLY A 49 -12.77 24.63 -54.83
CA GLY A 49 -11.85 25.61 -54.24
C GLY A 49 -11.38 26.69 -55.22
N ARG A 50 -11.63 26.53 -56.53
CA ARG A 50 -11.27 27.49 -57.58
C ARG A 50 -12.54 28.24 -57.96
N LYS A 51 -12.76 29.43 -57.40
CA LYS A 51 -13.76 30.37 -57.94
C LYS A 51 -13.47 30.55 -59.43
N GLN A 52 -14.52 30.49 -60.24
CA GLN A 52 -14.53 30.80 -61.67
C GLN A 52 -13.66 32.03 -61.95
N ALA A 53 -12.55 31.84 -62.65
CA ALA A 53 -12.01 32.87 -63.52
C ALA A 53 -12.79 32.71 -64.82
N VAL A 54 -13.81 33.53 -65.00
CA VAL A 54 -14.34 33.85 -66.33
C VAL A 54 -13.22 34.62 -67.02
N GLU A 55 -12.77 34.06 -68.13
CA GLU A 55 -11.93 34.74 -69.10
C GLU A 55 -12.83 35.73 -69.84
N GLU A 56 -12.75 37.01 -69.48
CA GLU A 56 -13.01 38.12 -70.39
C GLU A 56 -11.74 38.95 -70.49
N VAL A 57 -11.37 39.23 -71.73
CA VAL A 57 -10.26 40.05 -72.22
C VAL A 57 -10.33 41.45 -71.61
N GLY A 58 -9.19 41.95 -71.11
CA GLY A 58 -9.05 43.34 -70.66
C GLY A 58 -7.76 43.60 -69.88
N ASP A 59 -6.72 43.97 -70.62
CA ASP A 59 -5.56 44.82 -70.30
C ASP A 59 -5.38 45.36 -68.84
N GLY A 60 -4.14 45.24 -68.32
CA GLY A 60 -3.66 46.03 -67.18
C GLY A 60 -3.59 45.34 -65.82
N GLU A 61 -2.54 44.55 -65.57
CA GLU A 61 -2.15 44.08 -64.24
C GLU A 61 -1.74 45.27 -63.35
N LYS A 62 -2.68 45.78 -62.54
CA LYS A 62 -2.39 46.72 -61.45
C LYS A 62 -2.29 45.93 -60.14
N ALA A 63 -1.07 45.84 -59.61
CA ALA A 63 -0.78 45.21 -58.32
C ALA A 63 -1.74 45.72 -57.23
N ARG A 64 -2.51 44.81 -56.61
CA ARG A 64 -3.36 45.15 -55.46
C ARG A 64 -2.47 45.43 -54.24
N PRO A 65 -2.63 46.58 -53.55
CA PRO A 65 -1.85 46.87 -52.38
C PRO A 65 -2.29 45.97 -51.22
N TRP A 66 -1.33 45.18 -50.72
CA TRP A 66 -1.43 44.47 -49.46
C TRP A 66 -1.43 45.51 -48.33
N GLY A 67 -2.60 45.81 -47.76
CA GLY A 67 -2.68 46.58 -46.53
C GLY A 67 -4.02 47.26 -46.31
N LYS A 68 -4.83 46.72 -45.38
CA LYS A 68 -5.34 47.41 -44.18
C LYS A 68 -6.45 46.59 -43.49
N THR A 69 -6.15 46.28 -42.24
CA THR A 69 -7.03 46.06 -41.07
C THR A 69 -8.53 45.91 -41.33
N ASN A 70 -9.04 44.68 -41.21
CA ASN A 70 -10.47 44.39 -41.06
C ASN A 70 -10.86 44.27 -39.57
N SER A 71 -10.30 45.10 -38.67
CA SER A 71 -10.36 44.91 -37.21
C SER A 71 -11.78 44.80 -36.65
N LYS A 72 -12.78 45.47 -37.23
CA LYS A 72 -14.12 45.55 -36.62
C LYS A 72 -14.94 44.23 -36.63
N LYS A 73 -14.61 43.28 -37.50
CA LYS A 73 -15.25 41.94 -37.55
C LYS A 73 -14.40 40.86 -36.87
N GLU A 74 -13.14 41.15 -36.59
CA GLU A 74 -12.20 40.26 -35.90
C GLU A 74 -12.37 40.43 -34.38
N ASP A 75 -12.43 41.67 -33.87
CA ASP A 75 -12.70 41.94 -32.44
C ASP A 75 -14.00 41.30 -31.91
N LYS A 76 -15.07 41.28 -32.73
CA LYS A 76 -16.33 40.62 -32.37
C LYS A 76 -16.21 39.08 -32.39
N ARG A 77 -15.38 38.54 -33.28
CA ARG A 77 -15.05 37.11 -33.31
C ARG A 77 -14.19 36.75 -32.10
N ASP A 78 -13.28 37.62 -31.69
CA ASP A 78 -12.42 37.40 -30.53
C ASP A 78 -13.22 37.44 -29.22
N ALA A 79 -14.13 38.40 -29.05
CA ALA A 79 -15.02 38.43 -27.88
C ALA A 79 -15.91 37.17 -27.78
N THR A 80 -16.46 36.71 -28.92
CA THR A 80 -17.28 35.49 -28.96
C THR A 80 -16.43 34.24 -28.71
N SER A 81 -15.21 34.20 -29.26
CA SER A 81 -14.26 33.11 -29.07
C SER A 81 -13.82 33.01 -27.61
N ILE A 82 -13.47 34.14 -26.99
CA ILE A 82 -13.09 34.22 -25.56
C ILE A 82 -14.25 33.76 -24.67
N ALA A 83 -15.49 34.17 -24.95
CA ALA A 83 -16.67 33.72 -24.20
C ALA A 83 -16.89 32.20 -24.31
N LEU A 84 -16.67 31.62 -25.49
CA LEU A 84 -16.76 30.18 -25.70
C LEU A 84 -15.63 29.42 -24.99
N ILE A 85 -14.40 29.93 -25.05
CA ILE A 85 -13.24 29.34 -24.35
C ILE A 85 -13.50 29.31 -22.83
N ALA A 86 -13.92 30.44 -22.24
CA ALA A 86 -14.25 30.51 -20.82
C ALA A 86 -15.38 29.55 -20.42
N THR A 87 -16.39 29.38 -21.27
CA THR A 87 -17.48 28.43 -21.04
C THR A 87 -16.97 26.98 -21.03
N VAL A 88 -16.13 26.62 -22.00
CA VAL A 88 -15.54 25.28 -22.10
C VAL A 88 -14.59 25.00 -20.94
N GLU A 89 -13.75 25.96 -20.55
CA GLU A 89 -12.85 25.84 -19.40
C GLU A 89 -13.62 25.66 -18.07
N GLY A 90 -14.71 26.41 -17.88
CA GLY A 90 -15.61 26.24 -16.73
C GLY A 90 -16.26 24.85 -16.69
N MET A 91 -16.60 24.28 -17.85
CA MET A 91 -17.13 22.92 -17.94
C MET A 91 -16.07 21.85 -17.64
N ILE A 92 -14.83 22.03 -18.10
CA ILE A 92 -13.72 21.10 -17.87
C ILE A 92 -13.38 21.07 -16.37
N THR A 93 -13.16 22.22 -15.75
CA THR A 93 -12.84 22.33 -14.32
C THR A 93 -13.93 21.76 -13.40
N LYS A 94 -15.21 22.01 -13.72
CA LYS A 94 -16.34 21.41 -13.00
C LYS A 94 -16.43 19.89 -13.16
N LYS A 95 -16.13 19.38 -14.36
CA LYS A 95 -16.10 17.94 -14.61
C LYS A 95 -14.94 17.27 -13.86
N ASP A 96 -13.77 17.91 -13.84
CA ASP A 96 -12.58 17.39 -13.18
C ASP A 96 -12.73 17.36 -11.66
N SER A 97 -13.27 18.43 -11.05
CA SER A 97 -13.56 18.46 -9.62
C SER A 97 -14.57 17.38 -9.18
N ARG A 98 -15.57 17.06 -10.02
CA ARG A 98 -16.50 15.96 -9.75
C ARG A 98 -15.81 14.59 -9.81
N GLU A 99 -14.94 14.39 -10.79
CA GLU A 99 -14.23 13.12 -10.94
C GLU A 99 -13.15 12.93 -9.87
N GLU A 100 -12.49 14.01 -9.45
CA GLU A 100 -11.51 13.98 -8.38
C GLU A 100 -12.14 13.58 -7.03
N LYS A 101 -13.31 14.13 -6.69
CA LYS A 101 -14.07 13.69 -5.50
C LYS A 101 -14.37 12.20 -5.51
N ARG A 102 -14.74 11.64 -6.67
CA ARG A 102 -14.99 10.19 -6.80
C ARG A 102 -13.73 9.35 -6.62
N ARG A 103 -12.57 9.88 -7.02
CA ARG A 103 -11.27 9.21 -6.77
C ARG A 103 -10.93 9.26 -5.29
N GLN A 104 -11.11 10.42 -4.65
CA GLN A 104 -10.91 10.60 -3.21
C GLN A 104 -11.80 9.67 -2.40
N GLU A 105 -13.11 9.61 -2.68
CA GLU A 105 -14.05 8.71 -1.99
C GLU A 105 -13.60 7.23 -2.10
N LYS A 106 -13.14 6.78 -3.28
CA LYS A 106 -12.61 5.42 -3.46
C LYS A 106 -11.33 5.20 -2.68
N GLN A 107 -10.43 6.19 -2.66
CA GLN A 107 -9.19 6.12 -1.91
C GLN A 107 -9.46 6.06 -0.40
N GLU A 108 -10.42 6.85 0.08
CA GLU A 108 -10.87 6.84 1.47
C GLU A 108 -11.51 5.51 1.85
N GLN A 109 -12.32 4.90 0.98
CA GLN A 109 -12.87 3.57 1.21
C GLN A 109 -11.77 2.50 1.34
N ILE A 110 -10.78 2.52 0.43
CA ILE A 110 -9.63 1.61 0.50
C ILE A 110 -8.82 1.86 1.77
N ASN A 111 -8.58 3.13 2.11
CA ASN A 111 -7.82 3.49 3.30
C ASN A 111 -8.54 3.04 4.58
N ALA A 112 -9.84 3.29 4.70
CA ALA A 112 -10.66 2.85 5.84
C ALA A 112 -10.64 1.32 5.97
N PHE A 113 -10.68 0.59 4.86
CA PHE A 113 -10.56 -0.87 4.88
C PHE A 113 -9.19 -1.32 5.40
N LEU A 114 -8.10 -0.73 4.91
CA LEU A 114 -6.74 -1.07 5.36
C LEU A 114 -6.52 -0.70 6.84
N GLU A 115 -7.09 0.41 7.29
CA GLU A 115 -7.03 0.83 8.69
C GLU A 115 -7.77 -0.17 9.59
N LEU A 116 -8.94 -0.65 9.18
CA LEU A 116 -9.67 -1.69 9.91
C LEU A 116 -8.88 -3.01 10.00
N GLN A 117 -8.19 -3.42 8.93
CA GLN A 117 -7.33 -4.60 8.96
C GLN A 117 -6.16 -4.42 9.92
N ARG A 118 -5.52 -3.25 9.92
CA ARG A 118 -4.43 -2.94 10.86
C ARG A 118 -4.90 -3.01 12.31
N ARG A 119 -6.01 -2.33 12.63
CA ARG A 119 -6.58 -2.35 14.00
C ARG A 119 -6.94 -3.76 14.47
N ARG A 120 -7.43 -4.63 13.57
CA ARG A 120 -7.70 -6.03 13.91
C ARG A 120 -6.42 -6.79 14.28
N LEU A 121 -5.35 -6.58 13.53
CA LEU A 121 -4.05 -7.19 13.83
C LEU A 121 -3.47 -6.66 15.14
N ASP A 122 -3.58 -5.35 15.39
CA ASP A 122 -3.09 -4.73 16.62
C ASP A 122 -3.83 -5.30 17.85
N VAL A 123 -5.16 -5.43 17.78
CA VAL A 123 -5.96 -6.02 18.87
C VAL A 123 -5.61 -7.50 19.10
N GLU A 124 -5.38 -8.28 18.05
CA GLU A 124 -4.98 -9.69 18.21
C GLU A 124 -3.57 -9.80 18.80
N ALA A 125 -2.63 -8.96 18.37
CA ALA A 125 -1.28 -8.90 18.93
C ALA A 125 -1.30 -8.48 20.41
N GLU A 126 -2.07 -7.45 20.77
CA GLU A 126 -2.26 -7.05 22.17
C GLU A 126 -2.87 -8.17 23.01
N LYS A 127 -3.86 -8.89 22.47
CA LYS A 127 -4.49 -10.01 23.17
C LYS A 127 -3.49 -11.15 23.43
N GLN A 128 -2.64 -11.47 22.45
CA GLN A 128 -1.59 -12.47 22.62
C GLN A 128 -0.54 -12.02 23.63
N ALA A 129 -0.09 -10.76 23.57
CA ALA A 129 0.87 -10.21 24.51
C ALA A 129 0.33 -10.28 25.96
N ARG A 130 -0.93 -9.89 26.19
CA ARG A 130 -1.58 -9.99 27.51
C ARG A 130 -1.70 -11.43 28.02
N MET A 131 -1.97 -12.39 27.15
CA MET A 131 -2.00 -13.81 27.56
C MET A 131 -0.63 -14.28 28.02
N LEU A 132 0.43 -13.95 27.29
CA LEU A 132 1.80 -14.32 27.65
C LEU A 132 2.26 -13.63 28.94
N GLU A 133 1.94 -12.36 29.13
CA GLU A 133 2.23 -11.62 30.36
C GLU A 133 1.54 -12.27 31.57
N MET A 134 0.25 -12.58 31.46
CA MET A 134 -0.50 -13.26 32.50
C MET A 134 0.02 -14.68 32.81
N GLU A 135 0.52 -15.40 31.81
CA GLU A 135 1.14 -16.72 32.00
C GLU A 135 2.50 -16.60 32.69
N ALA A 136 3.33 -15.65 32.27
CA ALA A 136 4.63 -15.38 32.88
C ALA A 136 4.47 -14.96 34.35
N GLU A 137 3.49 -14.09 34.66
CA GLU A 137 3.19 -13.71 36.04
C GLU A 137 2.74 -14.91 36.90
N LYS A 138 1.93 -15.82 36.35
CA LYS A 138 1.51 -17.04 37.06
C LYS A 138 2.70 -17.95 37.35
N GLN A 139 3.58 -18.15 36.38
CA GLN A 139 4.79 -18.96 36.56
C GLN A 139 5.75 -18.31 37.58
N ALA A 140 5.95 -16.99 37.51
CA ALA A 140 6.78 -16.26 38.46
C ALA A 140 6.27 -16.40 39.91
N LYS A 141 4.96 -16.22 40.13
CA LYS A 141 4.34 -16.41 41.46
C LYS A 141 4.47 -17.83 41.97
N MET A 142 4.34 -18.83 41.09
CA MET A 142 4.54 -20.24 41.46
C MET A 142 5.97 -20.49 41.95
N LEU A 143 6.96 -20.01 41.22
CA LEU A 143 8.38 -20.15 41.57
C LEU A 143 8.73 -19.39 42.85
N GLU A 144 8.15 -18.21 43.07
CA GLU A 144 8.34 -17.44 44.31
C GLU A 144 7.83 -18.22 45.53
N ILE A 145 6.64 -18.82 45.44
CA ILE A 145 6.09 -19.69 46.50
C ILE A 145 7.00 -20.90 46.73
N GLU A 146 7.46 -21.54 45.66
CA GLU A 146 8.35 -22.70 45.76
C GLU A 146 9.68 -22.34 46.43
N ALA A 147 10.27 -21.19 46.09
CA ALA A 147 11.50 -20.70 46.70
C ALA A 147 11.32 -20.40 48.21
N VAL A 148 10.22 -19.74 48.59
CA VAL A 148 9.91 -19.48 50.01
C VAL A 148 9.69 -20.79 50.77
N ASN A 149 8.99 -21.76 50.16
CA ASN A 149 8.76 -23.07 50.76
C ASN A 149 10.08 -23.85 50.93
N ALA A 150 10.94 -23.88 49.91
CA ALA A 150 12.25 -24.51 50.00
C ALA A 150 13.12 -23.89 51.11
N LYS A 151 13.14 -22.56 51.21
CA LYS A 151 13.85 -21.84 52.27
C LYS A 151 13.29 -22.16 53.66
N THR A 152 11.98 -22.32 53.78
CA THR A 152 11.32 -22.67 55.05
C THR A 152 11.63 -24.12 55.44
N LYS A 153 11.50 -25.06 54.51
CA LYS A 153 11.88 -26.47 54.72
C LYS A 153 13.35 -26.64 55.09
N ALA A 154 14.26 -25.89 54.46
CA ALA A 154 15.67 -25.93 54.82
C ALA A 154 15.90 -25.53 56.29
N LYS A 155 15.18 -24.52 56.79
CA LYS A 155 15.22 -24.12 58.20
C LYS A 155 14.62 -25.17 59.12
N GLU A 156 13.51 -25.77 58.75
CA GLU A 156 12.88 -26.86 59.53
C GLU A 156 13.79 -28.08 59.63
N VAL A 157 14.42 -28.47 58.52
CA VAL A 157 15.40 -29.56 58.48
C VAL A 157 16.63 -29.24 59.32
N ALA A 158 17.15 -28.02 59.22
CA ALA A 158 18.26 -27.58 60.06
C ALA A 158 17.89 -27.65 61.55
N LEU A 159 16.71 -27.14 61.93
CA LEU A 159 16.21 -27.21 63.30
C LEU A 159 16.05 -28.67 63.78
N ALA A 160 15.47 -29.55 62.97
CA ALA A 160 15.29 -30.96 63.32
C ALA A 160 16.64 -31.69 63.50
N ASN A 161 17.62 -31.38 62.66
CA ASN A 161 18.98 -31.91 62.80
C ASN A 161 19.65 -31.42 64.08
N MET A 162 19.51 -30.13 64.42
CA MET A 162 20.01 -29.60 65.69
C MET A 162 19.37 -30.30 66.89
N MET A 163 18.03 -30.47 66.88
CA MET A 163 17.33 -31.18 67.96
C MET A 163 17.84 -32.62 68.11
N THR A 164 18.00 -33.34 67.00
CA THR A 164 18.53 -34.71 67.00
C THR A 164 19.97 -34.75 67.50
N GLY A 165 20.82 -33.79 67.11
CA GLY A 165 22.19 -33.65 67.60
C GLY A 165 22.25 -33.45 69.10
N VAL A 166 21.39 -32.58 69.65
CA VAL A 166 21.27 -32.34 71.10
C VAL A 166 20.84 -33.60 71.85
N GLU A 167 19.91 -34.39 71.30
CA GLU A 167 19.52 -35.67 71.89
C GLU A 167 20.70 -36.64 71.94
N ILE A 168 21.46 -36.77 70.85
CA ILE A 168 22.66 -37.63 70.77
C ILE A 168 23.74 -37.17 71.76
N MET A 169 23.95 -35.87 71.93
CA MET A 169 24.90 -35.31 72.92
C MET A 169 24.51 -35.61 74.37
N LYS A 170 23.21 -35.72 74.67
CA LYS A 170 22.72 -36.01 76.02
C LYS A 170 22.73 -37.50 76.39
N VAL A 171 22.96 -38.39 75.42
CA VAL A 171 23.01 -39.83 75.69
C VAL A 171 24.22 -40.16 76.58
N ASP A 172 23.96 -40.72 77.76
CA ASP A 172 25.01 -41.26 78.63
C ASP A 172 25.58 -42.55 78.03
N LEU A 173 26.86 -42.52 77.66
CA LEU A 173 27.57 -43.64 77.07
C LEU A 173 27.57 -44.89 77.97
N ASN A 174 27.35 -44.78 79.28
CA ASN A 174 27.23 -45.92 80.21
C ASN A 174 25.94 -46.72 80.06
N THR A 175 24.89 -46.09 79.51
CA THR A 175 23.62 -46.75 79.22
C THR A 175 23.59 -47.42 77.85
N VAL A 176 24.58 -47.13 77.00
CA VAL A 176 24.69 -47.65 75.63
C VAL A 176 25.54 -48.92 75.60
N SER A 177 25.12 -49.92 74.82
CA SER A 177 25.88 -51.18 74.71
C SER A 177 27.27 -50.99 74.10
N GLN A 178 28.26 -51.79 74.53
CA GLN A 178 29.65 -51.73 74.03
C GLN A 178 29.75 -51.77 72.50
N ARG A 179 28.86 -52.50 71.82
CA ARG A 179 28.84 -52.59 70.35
C ARG A 179 28.46 -51.27 69.68
N LYS A 180 27.60 -50.45 70.29
CA LYS A 180 27.10 -49.17 69.71
C LYS A 180 27.87 -47.94 70.23
N ARG A 181 28.57 -48.05 71.36
CA ARG A 181 29.37 -46.96 71.97
C ARG A 181 30.27 -46.20 70.98
N PRO A 182 31.10 -46.86 70.15
CA PRO A 182 32.00 -46.15 69.24
C PRO A 182 31.27 -45.28 68.22
N TRP A 183 30.05 -45.67 67.82
CA TRP A 183 29.23 -44.88 66.90
C TRP A 183 28.68 -43.61 67.58
N PHE A 184 28.22 -43.72 68.83
CA PHE A 184 27.75 -42.57 69.60
C PHE A 184 28.89 -41.59 69.95
N GLU A 185 30.06 -42.09 70.37
CA GLU A 185 31.23 -41.26 70.62
C GLU A 185 31.63 -40.45 69.38
N LYS A 186 31.71 -41.11 68.22
CA LYS A 186 32.00 -40.44 66.94
C LYS A 186 30.93 -39.41 66.58
N MET A 187 29.65 -39.72 66.83
CA MET A 187 28.55 -38.81 66.50
C MET A 187 28.48 -37.60 67.43
N GLN A 188 28.76 -37.77 68.72
CA GLN A 188 28.87 -36.65 69.67
C GLN A 188 30.00 -35.69 69.28
N VAL A 189 31.17 -36.22 68.90
CA VAL A 189 32.29 -35.41 68.39
C VAL A 189 31.92 -34.68 67.10
N ASN A 190 31.25 -35.34 66.16
CA ASN A 190 30.83 -34.71 64.91
C ASN A 190 29.83 -33.56 65.14
N MET A 191 28.86 -33.73 66.04
CA MET A 191 27.86 -32.69 66.35
C MET A 191 28.46 -31.48 67.08
N LEU A 192 29.54 -31.67 67.86
CA LEU A 192 30.30 -30.58 68.48
C LEU A 192 31.06 -29.70 67.48
N ASN A 193 31.32 -30.22 66.27
CA ASN A 193 32.06 -29.52 65.22
C ASN A 193 31.14 -28.83 64.18
N PHE A 194 29.81 -28.93 64.33
CA PHE A 194 28.84 -28.42 63.35
C PHE A 194 28.63 -26.89 63.37
N ASP A 195 29.19 -26.17 64.36
CA ASP A 195 28.99 -24.71 64.56
C ASP A 195 30.03 -23.80 63.84
N ASN A 196 30.96 -24.35 63.04
CA ASN A 196 32.16 -23.61 62.54
C ASN A 196 32.19 -23.30 61.02
N GLU A 197 31.07 -23.32 60.29
CA GLU A 197 30.99 -22.95 58.87
C GLU A 197 29.73 -22.10 58.57
#